data_AF-A0A6V8CMI9-F1
#
_entry.id   AF-A0A6V8CMI9-F1
#
_cell.length_a   1.000
_cell.length_b   1.000
_cell.length_c   1.000
_cell.angle_alpha   90.00
_cell.angle_beta   90.00
_cell.angle_gamma   90.00
#
_symmetry.space_group_name_H-M   'P 1'
#
loop_
_entity.id
_entity.type
_entity.pdbx_description
1 polymer ?
#
loop_
_entity_poly.entity_id
_entity_poly.type
_entity_poly.pdbx_seq_one_letter_code
_entity_poly.pdbx_strand_id
1 'polypeptide(L)'
;MAGCTSEIENILGENWGVPGGLALACLRDDAYREMVIEIDHAPDYNPESSTVSLLKERLGQVCDKPDGIRIVMNEVQFSETSTWTASKVREIGHETMDSPPQTSVLRWHVIMPQGKYSDESVLGVAVDASTIALFSDS
;
A
#
# COMPACT_ATOMS: atom_id res chain seq x y z
N MET A 1 -26.48 3.27 25.30
CA MET A 1 -25.05 2.97 25.10
C MET A 1 -24.86 2.70 23.62
N ALA A 2 -24.69 3.75 22.83
CA ALA A 2 -24.47 3.69 21.39
C ALA A 2 -23.64 4.94 21.08
N GLY A 3 -22.34 4.76 20.85
CA GLY A 3 -21.42 5.90 20.72
C GLY A 3 -19.97 5.51 20.54
N CYS A 4 -19.54 4.33 21.03
CA CYS A 4 -18.15 3.89 20.84
C CYS A 4 -17.91 3.00 19.61
N THR A 5 -18.95 2.44 18.98
CA THR A 5 -18.75 1.54 17.83
C THR A 5 -18.66 2.28 16.49
N SER A 6 -19.45 3.34 16.33
CA SER A 6 -19.48 4.16 15.10
C SER A 6 -18.22 5.00 14.88
N GLU A 7 -17.55 5.43 15.94
CA GLU A 7 -16.25 6.11 15.80
C GLU A 7 -15.13 5.13 15.48
N ILE A 8 -15.20 3.90 16.00
CA ILE A 8 -14.22 2.85 15.67
C ILE A 8 -14.35 2.42 14.20
N GLU A 9 -15.56 2.28 13.67
CA GLU A 9 -15.76 2.00 12.23
C GLU A 9 -15.22 3.12 11.34
N ASN A 10 -15.32 4.39 11.75
CA ASN A 10 -14.74 5.53 11.01
C ASN A 10 -13.21 5.66 11.20
N ILE A 11 -12.65 5.19 12.32
CA ILE A 11 -11.21 5.19 12.61
C ILE A 11 -10.52 4.00 11.93
N LEU A 12 -11.21 2.87 11.78
CA LEU A 12 -10.67 1.67 11.19
C LEU A 12 -10.95 1.61 9.69
N GLY A 13 -12.08 2.11 9.20
CA GLY A 13 -12.41 2.14 7.77
C GLY A 13 -11.44 2.98 6.95
N GLU A 14 -11.13 2.53 5.73
CA GLU A 14 -10.32 3.32 4.80
C GLU A 14 -11.17 4.48 4.26
N ASN A 15 -10.69 5.71 4.45
CA ASN A 15 -11.20 6.88 3.74
C ASN A 15 -10.28 7.17 2.55
N TRP A 16 -10.85 7.17 1.33
CA TRP A 16 -10.10 7.39 0.11
C TRP A 16 -9.54 8.80 0.08
N GLY A 17 -8.33 8.93 -0.46
CA GLY A 17 -7.62 10.20 -0.51
C GLY A 17 -7.00 10.63 0.80
N VAL A 18 -7.03 9.79 1.84
CA VAL A 18 -6.46 10.09 3.14
C VAL A 18 -5.33 9.11 3.47
N PRO A 19 -4.07 9.49 3.18
CA PRO A 19 -2.91 8.71 3.60
C PRO A 19 -2.86 8.49 5.11
N GLY A 20 -2.42 7.31 5.52
CA GLY A 20 -2.20 6.98 6.94
C GLY A 20 -3.46 6.63 7.74
N GLY A 21 -4.65 6.60 7.12
CA GLY A 21 -5.91 6.24 7.81
C GLY A 21 -5.91 4.86 8.49
N LEU A 22 -4.96 3.97 8.13
CA LEU A 22 -4.83 2.61 8.67
C LEU A 22 -3.63 2.43 9.60
N ALA A 23 -2.98 3.51 10.03
CA ALA A 23 -1.80 3.41 10.90
C ALA A 23 -2.07 2.59 12.18
N LEU A 24 -3.25 2.73 12.79
CA LEU A 24 -3.62 1.94 13.98
C LEU A 24 -3.82 0.45 13.67
N ALA A 25 -4.30 0.09 12.48
CA ALA A 25 -4.45 -1.31 12.07
C ALA A 25 -3.08 -2.00 11.95
N CYS A 26 -2.04 -1.26 11.56
CA CYS A 26 -0.67 -1.77 11.51
C CYS A 26 -0.13 -2.15 12.90
N LEU A 27 -0.52 -1.41 13.95
CA LEU A 27 0.03 -1.55 15.31
C LEU A 27 -0.70 -2.55 16.20
N ARG A 28 -1.83 -3.10 15.76
CA ARG A 28 -2.67 -4.01 16.55
C ARG A 28 -2.55 -5.47 16.12
N ASP A 29 -2.60 -6.38 17.09
CA ASP A 29 -2.53 -7.84 16.92
C ASP A 29 -3.90 -8.56 17.09
N ASP A 30 -4.97 -7.82 17.36
CA ASP A 30 -6.31 -8.36 17.67
C ASP A 30 -7.24 -8.39 16.45
N ALA A 31 -7.23 -7.34 15.63
CA ALA A 31 -8.09 -7.21 14.46
C ALA A 31 -7.47 -7.79 13.17
N TYR A 32 -6.16 -7.60 12.98
CA TYR A 32 -5.42 -8.07 11.80
C TYR A 32 -4.12 -8.71 12.26
N ARG A 33 -4.08 -10.04 12.29
CA ARG A 33 -2.93 -10.80 12.77
C ARG A 33 -1.87 -11.06 11.70
N GLU A 34 -2.27 -10.92 10.44
CA GLU A 34 -1.44 -11.08 9.25
C GLU A 34 -1.46 -9.79 8.43
N MET A 35 -0.34 -9.49 7.76
CA MET A 35 -0.23 -8.40 6.80
C MET A 35 0.34 -8.86 5.46
N VAL A 36 -0.20 -8.32 4.37
CA VAL A 36 0.30 -8.50 3.01
C VAL A 36 0.76 -7.17 2.47
N ILE A 37 1.97 -7.14 1.95
CA ILE A 37 2.40 -6.08 1.03
C ILE A 37 2.34 -6.64 -0.37
N GLU A 38 1.45 -6.10 -1.17
CA GLU A 38 1.36 -6.38 -2.59
C GLU A 38 2.17 -5.35 -3.35
N ILE A 39 3.11 -5.80 -4.17
CA ILE A 39 3.95 -4.94 -4.99
C ILE A 39 3.61 -5.23 -6.45
N ASP A 40 2.83 -4.35 -7.05
CA ASP A 40 2.56 -4.39 -8.48
C ASP A 40 3.60 -3.54 -9.20
N HIS A 41 4.40 -4.17 -10.05
CA HIS A 41 5.48 -3.49 -10.76
C HIS A 41 5.33 -3.63 -12.28
N ALA A 42 5.76 -2.61 -13.00
CA ALA A 42 5.91 -2.71 -14.45
C ALA A 42 7.02 -3.71 -14.80
N PRO A 43 7.01 -4.31 -16.00
CA PRO A 43 8.13 -5.12 -16.48
C PRO A 43 9.44 -4.33 -16.38
N ASP A 44 10.49 -4.95 -15.83
CA ASP A 44 11.80 -4.34 -15.55
C ASP A 44 11.85 -3.27 -14.43
N TYR A 45 10.73 -3.01 -13.73
CA TYR A 45 10.65 -2.07 -12.59
C TYR A 45 10.52 -2.78 -11.23
N ASN A 46 10.74 -4.10 -11.18
CA ASN A 46 10.69 -4.83 -9.92
C ASN A 46 11.77 -4.34 -8.94
N PRO A 47 11.47 -4.26 -7.63
CA PRO A 47 12.48 -3.92 -6.65
C PRO A 47 13.53 -5.04 -6.51
N GLU A 48 14.72 -4.68 -6.06
CA GLU A 48 15.73 -5.68 -5.69
C GLU A 48 15.26 -6.52 -4.50
N SER A 49 15.66 -7.80 -4.45
CA SER A 49 15.32 -8.70 -3.35
C SER A 49 15.82 -8.22 -1.98
N SER A 50 16.94 -7.48 -1.96
CA SER A 50 17.49 -6.80 -0.79
C SER A 50 16.52 -5.73 -0.25
N THR A 51 15.94 -4.93 -1.14
CA THR A 51 14.95 -3.88 -0.81
C THR A 51 13.68 -4.49 -0.25
N VAL A 52 13.19 -5.56 -0.87
CA VAL A 52 12.01 -6.30 -0.39
C VAL A 52 12.26 -6.90 1.00
N SER A 53 13.44 -7.48 1.21
CA SER A 53 13.82 -8.06 2.51
C SER A 53 13.91 -6.99 3.59
N LEU A 54 14.52 -5.84 3.28
CA LEU A 54 14.61 -4.71 4.20
C LEU A 54 13.23 -4.14 4.54
N LEU A 55 12.34 -3.98 3.55
CA LEU A 55 10.97 -3.53 3.78
C LEU A 55 10.24 -4.45 4.77
N LYS A 56 10.31 -5.76 4.53
CA LYS A 56 9.72 -6.77 5.43
C LYS A 56 10.30 -6.68 6.84
N GLU A 57 11.61 -6.52 6.98
CA GLU A 57 12.28 -6.36 8.27
C GLU A 57 11.78 -5.11 9.01
N ARG A 58 11.73 -3.96 8.33
CA ARG A 58 11.28 -2.70 8.94
C ARG A 58 9.81 -2.75 9.36
N LEU A 59 8.95 -3.36 8.54
CA LEU A 59 7.56 -3.58 8.91
C LEU A 59 7.46 -4.54 10.11
N GLY A 60 8.25 -5.61 10.16
CA GLY A 60 8.29 -6.53 11.31
C GLY A 60 8.80 -5.89 12.61
N GLN A 61 9.56 -4.80 12.54
CA GLN A 61 10.01 -4.05 13.72
C GLN A 61 8.93 -3.12 14.29
N VAL A 62 7.92 -2.76 13.51
CA VAL A 62 6.93 -1.72 13.87
C VAL A 62 5.51 -2.29 13.95
N CYS A 63 5.15 -3.21 13.07
CA CYS A 63 3.81 -3.80 13.01
C CYS A 63 3.71 -5.01 13.94
N ASP A 64 2.66 -5.05 14.74
CA ASP A 64 2.34 -6.21 15.57
C ASP A 64 1.46 -7.18 14.78
N LYS A 65 2.09 -8.17 14.14
CA LYS A 65 1.45 -9.13 13.23
C LYS A 65 1.92 -10.55 13.58
N PRO A 66 1.31 -11.19 14.61
CA PRO A 66 1.78 -12.47 15.15
C PRO A 66 1.74 -13.62 14.16
N ASP A 67 0.86 -13.54 13.15
CA ASP A 67 0.76 -14.57 12.10
C ASP A 67 1.64 -14.23 10.88
N GLY A 68 2.32 -13.07 10.91
CA GLY A 68 3.43 -12.71 10.03
C GLY A 68 3.10 -11.64 8.98
N ILE A 69 4.16 -11.21 8.29
CA ILE A 69 4.10 -10.29 7.15
C ILE A 69 4.58 -11.03 5.90
N ARG A 70 3.77 -11.05 4.85
CA ARG A 70 4.14 -11.56 3.52
C ARG A 70 4.26 -10.42 2.52
N ILE A 71 5.16 -10.59 1.56
CA ILE A 71 5.26 -9.72 0.41
C ILE A 71 4.97 -10.56 -0.83
N VAL A 72 4.04 -10.08 -1.66
CA VAL A 72 3.68 -10.67 -2.95
C VAL A 72 4.09 -9.66 -4.01
N MET A 73 4.72 -10.13 -5.09
CA MET A 73 5.11 -9.28 -6.22
C MET A 73 4.41 -9.77 -7.47
N ASN A 74 3.78 -8.85 -8.18
CA ASN A 74 3.09 -9.11 -9.44
C ASN A 74 3.66 -8.21 -10.52
N GLU A 75 3.99 -8.79 -11.67
CA GLU A 75 4.27 -8.00 -12.87
C GLU A 75 2.95 -7.59 -13.51
N VAL A 76 2.75 -6.28 -13.71
CA VAL A 76 1.51 -5.69 -14.24
C VAL A 76 1.83 -4.78 -15.41
N GLN A 77 1.07 -4.91 -16.49
CA GLN A 77 1.10 -3.94 -17.59
C GLN A 77 0.14 -2.79 -17.31
N PHE A 78 0.68 -1.67 -16.81
CA PHE A 78 -0.09 -0.45 -16.63
C PHE A 78 -0.40 0.21 -17.97
N SER A 79 -1.63 0.69 -18.16
CA SER A 79 -2.07 1.32 -19.41
C SER A 79 -1.42 2.68 -19.70
N GLU A 80 -0.72 3.28 -18.73
CA GLU A 80 -0.12 4.62 -18.80
C GLU A 80 1.35 4.55 -18.43
N THR A 81 2.23 5.15 -19.26
CA THR A 81 3.67 4.83 -19.24
C THR A 81 4.61 6.04 -19.13
N SER A 82 4.10 7.27 -18.98
CA SER A 82 4.98 8.46 -18.98
C SER A 82 4.81 9.41 -17.79
N THR A 83 3.58 9.69 -17.35
CA THR A 83 3.36 10.68 -16.28
C THR A 83 2.22 10.27 -15.36
N TRP A 84 2.51 10.21 -14.06
CA TRP A 84 1.58 9.78 -13.02
C TRP A 84 1.10 10.96 -12.17
N THR A 85 -0.15 10.87 -11.69
CA THR A 85 -0.74 11.82 -10.73
C THR A 85 -1.30 11.06 -9.55
N ALA A 86 -1.49 11.71 -8.40
CA ALA A 86 -2.10 11.06 -7.23
C ALA A 86 -3.48 10.45 -7.53
N SER A 87 -4.29 11.10 -8.38
CA SER A 87 -5.60 10.58 -8.79
C SER A 87 -5.48 9.30 -9.61
N LYS A 88 -4.51 9.24 -10.54
CA LYS A 88 -4.28 8.06 -11.37
C LYS A 88 -3.71 6.90 -10.56
N VAL A 89 -2.74 7.18 -9.67
CA VAL A 89 -2.21 6.17 -8.74
C VAL A 89 -3.32 5.57 -7.89
N ARG A 90 -4.25 6.41 -7.40
CA ARG A 90 -5.42 5.94 -6.66
C ARG A 90 -6.28 5.02 -7.52
N GLU A 91 -6.74 5.50 -8.67
CA GLU A 91 -7.57 4.73 -9.61
C GLU A 91 -6.96 3.35 -9.92
N ILE A 92 -5.70 3.31 -10.35
CA ILE A 92 -4.99 2.06 -10.65
C ILE A 92 -4.85 1.19 -9.40
N GLY A 93 -4.54 1.77 -8.25
CA GLY A 93 -4.46 1.03 -6.98
C GLY A 93 -5.75 0.30 -6.65
N HIS A 94 -6.90 0.93 -6.83
CA HIS A 94 -8.20 0.29 -6.61
C HIS A 94 -8.54 -0.75 -7.67
N GLU A 95 -8.08 -0.57 -8.91
CA GLU A 95 -8.32 -1.50 -10.01
C GLU A 95 -7.48 -2.77 -9.91
N THR A 96 -6.21 -2.66 -9.47
CA THR A 96 -5.27 -3.78 -9.51
C THR A 96 -5.04 -4.47 -8.17
N MET A 97 -5.39 -3.85 -7.04
CA MET A 97 -5.24 -4.48 -5.73
C MET A 97 -6.07 -5.77 -5.62
N ASP A 98 -5.41 -6.89 -5.31
CA ASP A 98 -6.03 -8.24 -5.31
C ASP A 98 -7.22 -8.38 -4.36
N SER A 99 -7.28 -7.58 -3.30
CA SER A 99 -8.34 -7.62 -2.28
C SER A 99 -8.42 -6.30 -1.53
N PRO A 100 -9.59 -5.91 -0.98
CA PRO A 100 -9.70 -4.71 -0.16
C PRO A 100 -8.65 -4.65 0.96
N PRO A 101 -8.19 -3.45 1.35
CA PRO A 101 -7.09 -3.30 2.29
C PRO A 101 -7.38 -3.81 3.71
N GLN A 102 -8.66 -3.97 4.04
CA GLN A 102 -9.12 -4.49 5.32
C GLN A 102 -10.07 -5.66 5.12
N THR A 103 -9.54 -6.88 5.24
CA THR A 103 -10.33 -8.11 5.32
C THR A 103 -10.04 -8.80 6.66
N SER A 104 -9.87 -10.12 6.71
CA SER A 104 -9.19 -10.78 7.84
C SER A 104 -7.67 -10.54 7.83
N VAL A 105 -7.13 -10.02 6.72
CA VAL A 105 -5.72 -9.72 6.50
C VAL A 105 -5.59 -8.25 6.14
N LEU A 106 -4.64 -7.56 6.77
CA LEU A 106 -4.32 -6.17 6.43
C LEU A 106 -3.49 -6.15 5.15
N ARG A 107 -3.85 -5.33 4.17
CA ARG A 107 -3.12 -5.25 2.90
C ARG A 107 -2.69 -3.83 2.59
N TRP A 108 -1.43 -3.70 2.20
CA TRP A 108 -0.90 -2.53 1.52
C TRP A 108 -0.60 -2.88 0.08
N HIS A 109 -0.69 -1.87 -0.77
CA HIS A 109 -0.42 -1.94 -2.19
C HIS A 109 0.64 -0.91 -2.56
N VAL A 110 1.71 -1.40 -3.17
CA VAL A 110 2.84 -0.62 -3.64
C VAL A 110 2.88 -0.77 -5.15
N ILE A 111 2.73 0.35 -5.84
CA ILE A 111 2.78 0.42 -7.30
C ILE A 111 4.17 0.92 -7.70
N MET A 112 4.85 0.18 -8.55
CA MET A 112 6.14 0.55 -9.13
C MET A 112 6.01 0.64 -10.64
N PRO A 113 5.46 1.75 -11.17
CA PRO A 113 5.19 1.87 -12.59
C PRO A 113 6.40 2.36 -13.37
N GLN A 114 6.33 2.22 -14.68
CA GLN A 114 7.16 2.99 -15.60
C GLN A 114 6.74 4.46 -15.63
N GLY A 115 7.69 5.36 -15.82
CA GLY A 115 7.47 6.80 -15.94
C GLY A 115 7.71 7.55 -14.64
N LYS A 116 7.41 8.85 -14.67
CA LYS A 116 7.67 9.77 -13.55
C LYS A 116 6.36 10.26 -12.94
N TYR A 117 6.45 10.74 -11.70
CA TYR A 117 5.36 11.55 -11.16
C TYR A 117 5.30 12.91 -11.87
N SER A 118 4.11 13.52 -11.91
CA SER A 118 3.87 14.84 -12.53
C SER A 118 4.74 15.98 -11.96
N ASP A 119 5.24 15.80 -10.74
CA ASP A 119 6.32 16.59 -10.17
C ASP A 119 7.60 15.74 -10.18
N GLU A 120 8.57 16.12 -11.00
CA GLU A 120 9.82 15.37 -11.20
C GLU A 120 10.67 15.26 -9.92
N SER A 121 10.41 16.07 -8.89
CA SER A 121 11.10 15.97 -7.60
C SER A 121 10.53 14.91 -6.66
N VAL A 122 9.42 14.25 -7.05
CA VAL A 122 8.72 13.26 -6.23
C VAL A 122 9.12 11.84 -6.62
N LEU A 123 9.84 11.18 -5.71
CA LEU A 123 10.25 9.77 -5.85
C LEU A 123 9.14 8.77 -5.46
N GLY A 124 8.12 9.24 -4.76
CA GLY A 124 7.00 8.39 -4.35
C GLY A 124 5.88 9.17 -3.66
N VAL A 125 4.68 8.63 -3.70
CA VAL A 125 3.47 9.25 -3.17
C VAL A 125 2.58 8.21 -2.49
N ALA A 126 2.12 8.51 -1.28
CA ALA A 126 1.01 7.79 -0.65
C ALA A 126 -0.28 8.51 -1.00
N VAL A 127 -1.26 7.81 -1.59
CA VAL A 127 -2.50 8.42 -2.08
C VAL A 127 -3.73 8.04 -1.27
N ASP A 128 -3.68 6.88 -0.63
CA ASP A 128 -4.70 6.36 0.27
C ASP A 128 -4.02 5.77 1.51
N ALA A 129 -4.81 5.21 2.41
CA ALA A 129 -4.29 4.66 3.65
C ALA A 129 -3.42 3.40 3.46
N SER A 130 -3.62 2.69 2.35
CA SER A 130 -2.91 1.47 1.98
C SER A 130 -2.18 1.53 0.63
N THR A 131 -2.33 2.60 -0.15
CA THR A 131 -1.83 2.66 -1.53
C THR A 131 -0.69 3.67 -1.69
N ILE A 132 0.44 3.18 -2.17
CA ILE A 132 1.68 3.93 -2.37
C ILE A 132 2.17 3.70 -3.80
N ALA A 133 2.71 4.72 -4.47
CA ALA A 133 3.50 4.55 -5.69
C ALA A 133 4.94 5.03 -5.50
N LEU A 134 5.89 4.33 -6.12
CA LEU A 134 7.33 4.64 -6.13
C LEU A 134 7.82 4.75 -7.58
N PHE A 135 8.55 5.81 -7.91
CA PHE A 135 8.94 6.15 -9.28
C PHE A 135 10.46 6.12 -9.46
N SER A 136 10.96 5.09 -10.15
CA SER A 136 12.40 4.89 -10.38
C SER A 136 12.99 5.78 -11.48
N ASP A 137 12.16 6.35 -12.35
CA ASP A 137 12.63 7.18 -13.48
C ASP A 137 12.86 8.65 -13.10
N SER A 138 12.65 9.03 -11.84
CA SER A 138 12.69 10.43 -11.37
C SER A 138 14.09 11.02 -11.40
#